data_AF-H3G8W0-F1
#
_entry.id   AF-H3G8W0-F1
#
_cell.length_a   1.000
_cell.length_b   1.000
_cell.length_c   1.000
_cell.angle_alpha   90.00
_cell.angle_beta   90.00
_cell.angle_gamma   90.00
#
_symmetry.space_group_name_H-M   'P 1'
#
loop_
_entity.id
_entity.type
_entity.pdbx_description
1 polymer ?
#
loop_
_entity_poly.entity_id
_entity_poly.type
_entity_poly.pdbx_seq_one_letter_code
_entity_poly.pdbx_strand_id
1 'polypeptide(L)'
;MGRIARLELENFKSYGGVHVVGPFHRFTAVVGPNGSGKSNLMDAISFVLGVHSRQLRSNQLKDLIHKVPGDAPDSGRSAFVTLVYELKKEVKFTRIISDKGVGSYRIDGQDVSSESYQGQLKEIGILVKARNFLVFQGDVESIASKSPTELTKLFEQISMSDELRNEYDRLLDEKNAAEENTIFAYKRKKGLVAEKRLVG
;
A
#
# COMPACT_ATOMS: atom_id res chain seq x y z
N MET A 1 17.39 0.54 14.93
CA MET A 1 16.14 1.21 14.49
C MET A 1 16.52 2.12 13.34
N GLY A 2 15.97 1.90 12.14
CA GLY A 2 16.29 2.75 11.00
C GLY A 2 15.48 4.04 10.99
N ARG A 3 15.88 4.98 10.13
CA ARG A 3 15.18 6.26 9.92
C ARG A 3 15.28 6.68 8.45
N ILE A 4 14.36 7.52 8.03
CA ILE A 4 14.51 8.26 6.78
C ILE A 4 15.61 9.30 7.00
N ALA A 5 16.66 9.28 6.17
CA ALA A 5 17.76 10.24 6.24
C ALA A 5 17.45 11.50 5.42
N ARG A 6 16.99 11.32 4.18
CA ARG A 6 16.63 12.39 3.24
C ARG A 6 15.75 11.85 2.11
N LEU A 7 15.17 12.77 1.36
CA LEU A 7 14.52 12.51 0.07
C LEU A 7 15.31 13.20 -1.03
N GLU A 8 15.48 12.54 -2.16
CA GLU A 8 16.03 13.12 -3.38
C GLU A 8 14.93 13.06 -4.43
N LEU A 9 14.54 14.20 -4.99
CA LEU A 9 13.42 14.31 -5.92
C LEU A 9 13.88 14.99 -7.20
N GLU A 10 13.35 14.56 -8.34
CA GLU A 10 13.51 15.28 -9.59
C GLU A 10 12.15 15.44 -10.27
N ASN A 11 11.84 16.69 -10.68
CA ASN A 11 10.66 17.04 -11.47
C ASN A 11 9.34 16.51 -10.87
N PHE A 12 9.19 16.47 -9.54
CA PHE A 12 8.01 15.93 -8.87
C PHE A 12 7.05 17.05 -8.41
N LYS A 13 5.85 17.11 -8.98
CA LYS A 13 4.80 18.11 -8.70
C LYS A 13 5.32 19.56 -8.74
N SER A 14 5.44 20.22 -7.58
CA SER A 14 5.95 21.59 -7.47
C SER A 14 7.49 21.66 -7.47
N TYR A 15 8.18 20.53 -7.33
CA TYR A 15 9.64 20.44 -7.29
C TYR A 15 10.18 20.28 -8.71
N GLY A 16 10.42 21.39 -9.41
CA GLY A 16 11.05 21.39 -10.74
C GLY A 16 12.58 21.28 -10.62
N GLY A 17 13.21 20.42 -11.43
CA GLY A 17 14.63 20.10 -11.32
C GLY A 17 14.93 19.15 -10.15
N VAL A 18 16.21 19.03 -9.80
CA VAL A 18 16.69 18.14 -8.72
C VAL A 18 16.66 18.86 -7.37
N HIS A 19 16.03 18.24 -6.38
CA HIS A 19 15.91 18.73 -5.01
C HIS A 19 16.32 17.65 -4.02
N VAL A 20 17.00 18.05 -2.95
CA VAL A 20 17.30 17.18 -1.81
C VAL A 20 16.62 17.75 -0.58
N VAL A 21 15.71 17.01 0.03
CA VAL A 21 14.99 17.39 1.24
C VAL A 21 15.51 16.60 2.43
N GLY A 22 16.09 17.31 3.39
CA GLY A 22 16.69 16.74 4.58
C GLY A 22 17.93 17.54 5.03
N PRO A 23 18.70 17.02 5.99
CA PRO A 23 18.49 15.74 6.66
C PRO A 23 17.23 15.72 7.54
N PHE A 24 16.55 14.58 7.61
CA PHE A 24 15.46 14.36 8.55
C PHE A 24 16.01 13.87 9.89
N HIS A 25 15.55 14.52 10.96
CA HIS A 25 15.85 14.11 12.33
C HIS A 25 14.68 13.30 12.90
N ARG A 26 14.85 12.77 14.12
CA ARG A 26 13.80 12.00 14.84
C ARG A 26 12.46 12.72 14.89
N PHE A 27 12.51 14.05 14.99
CA PHE A 27 11.38 14.93 14.85
C PHE A 27 11.76 16.01 13.83
N THR A 28 10.95 16.16 12.79
CA THR A 28 11.13 17.19 11.77
C THR A 28 9.78 17.82 11.47
N ALA A 29 9.71 19.14 11.54
CA ALA A 29 8.52 19.91 11.19
C ALA A 29 8.71 20.56 9.81
N VAL A 30 7.73 20.41 8.93
CA VAL A 30 7.72 21.02 7.59
C VAL A 30 6.79 22.23 7.63
N VAL A 31 7.38 23.43 7.55
CA VAL A 31 6.67 24.70 7.66
C VAL A 31 6.79 25.54 6.39
N GLY A 32 5.89 26.51 6.20
CA GLY A 32 5.87 27.38 5.02
C GLY A 32 4.47 27.90 4.69
N PRO A 33 4.35 28.92 3.83
CA PRO A 33 3.06 29.51 3.46
C PRO A 33 2.17 28.55 2.67
N ASN A 34 0.86 28.84 2.57
CA ASN A 34 -0.04 28.03 1.75
C ASN A 34 0.42 28.01 0.28
N GLY A 35 0.33 26.85 -0.36
CA GLY A 35 0.83 26.65 -1.72
C GLY A 35 2.33 26.41 -1.85
N SER A 36 3.13 26.46 -0.78
CA SER A 36 4.59 26.28 -0.84
C SER A 36 5.08 24.83 -1.10
N GLY A 37 4.18 23.91 -1.45
CA GLY A 37 4.53 22.51 -1.72
C GLY A 37 4.69 21.59 -0.50
N LYS A 38 4.37 22.04 0.73
CA LYS A 38 4.47 21.20 1.95
C LYS A 38 3.77 19.85 1.82
N SER A 39 2.53 19.86 1.33
CA SER A 39 1.75 18.64 1.14
C SER A 39 2.29 17.79 -0.02
N ASN A 40 2.96 18.39 -1.01
CA ASN A 40 3.61 17.65 -2.09
C ASN A 40 4.82 16.85 -1.60
N LEU A 41 5.48 17.28 -0.53
CA LEU A 41 6.50 16.46 0.15
C LEU A 41 5.89 15.19 0.75
N MET A 42 4.70 15.30 1.35
CA MET A 42 3.96 14.15 1.86
C MET A 42 3.52 13.22 0.72
N ASP A 43 3.09 13.78 -0.42
CA ASP A 43 2.79 12.98 -1.61
C ASP A 43 4.04 12.29 -2.15
N ALA A 44 5.22 12.91 -2.09
CA ALA A 44 6.47 12.30 -2.51
C ALA A 44 6.85 11.10 -1.65
N ILE A 45 6.74 11.24 -0.32
CA ILE A 45 6.93 10.13 0.64
C ILE A 45 5.93 9.02 0.36
N SER A 46 4.66 9.37 0.20
CA SER A 46 3.61 8.40 -0.11
C SER A 46 3.88 7.67 -1.44
N PHE A 47 4.32 8.41 -2.45
CA PHE A 47 4.64 7.90 -3.77
C PHE A 47 5.79 6.90 -3.73
N VAL A 48 6.93 7.25 -3.14
CA VAL A 48 8.10 6.35 -3.08
C VAL A 48 7.86 5.12 -2.21
N LEU A 49 7.01 5.24 -1.18
CA LEU A 49 6.57 4.12 -0.35
C LEU A 49 5.50 3.24 -1.04
N GLY A 50 5.20 3.45 -2.31
CA GLY A 50 4.35 2.54 -3.09
C GLY A 50 2.85 2.75 -2.94
N VAL A 51 2.42 3.87 -2.35
CA VAL A 51 0.98 4.21 -2.25
C VAL A 51 0.38 4.38 -3.65
N HIS A 52 -0.87 3.93 -3.82
CA HIS A 52 -1.58 4.03 -5.10
C HIS A 52 -1.85 5.48 -5.51
N SER A 53 -1.73 5.76 -6.80
CA SER A 53 -1.85 7.11 -7.38
C SER A 53 -3.17 7.82 -7.08
N ARG A 54 -4.29 7.08 -7.03
CA ARG A 54 -5.62 7.63 -6.67
C ARG A 54 -5.63 8.34 -5.32
N GLN A 55 -4.70 7.99 -4.42
CA GLN A 55 -4.59 8.57 -3.09
C GLN A 55 -3.63 9.77 -3.06
N LEU A 56 -2.83 9.98 -4.11
CA LEU A 56 -1.82 11.04 -4.19
C LEU A 56 -2.39 12.39 -4.65
N ARG A 57 -3.70 12.64 -4.45
CA ARG A 57 -4.38 13.88 -4.90
C ARG A 57 -4.10 14.17 -6.38
N SER A 58 -4.07 13.13 -7.20
CA SER A 58 -3.77 13.18 -8.64
C SER A 58 -4.52 12.06 -9.34
N ASN A 59 -5.10 12.35 -10.51
CA ASN A 59 -5.93 11.40 -11.24
C ASN A 59 -5.09 10.40 -12.03
N GLN A 60 -3.97 10.84 -12.58
CA GLN A 60 -3.05 10.02 -13.36
C GLN A 60 -1.61 10.14 -12.82
N LEU A 61 -0.80 9.09 -13.00
CA LEU A 61 0.60 9.09 -12.55
C LEU A 61 1.41 10.21 -13.24
N LYS A 62 1.14 10.49 -14.52
CA LYS A 62 1.80 11.58 -15.25
C LYS A 62 1.52 12.98 -14.69
N ASP A 63 0.43 13.16 -13.93
CA ASP A 63 0.14 14.44 -13.27
C ASP A 63 1.08 14.73 -12.09
N LEU A 64 1.86 13.74 -11.66
CA LEU A 64 2.89 13.89 -10.65
C LEU A 64 4.18 14.50 -11.24
N ILE A 65 4.31 14.59 -12.56
CA ILE A 65 5.46 15.22 -13.22
C ILE A 65 5.27 16.75 -13.19
N HIS A 66 6.32 17.47 -12.83
CA HIS A 66 6.35 18.93 -12.81
C HIS A 66 6.09 19.47 -14.22
N LYS A 67 5.03 20.26 -14.37
CA LYS A 67 4.64 20.87 -15.64
C LYS A 67 5.33 22.21 -15.80
N VAL A 68 6.14 22.36 -16.84
CA VAL A 68 6.75 23.65 -17.21
C VAL A 68 5.85 24.32 -18.27
N PRO A 69 5.54 25.63 -18.14
CA PRO A 69 4.79 26.35 -19.16
C PRO A 69 5.50 26.28 -20.52
N GLY A 70 4.77 25.91 -21.58
CA GLY A 70 5.31 25.81 -22.94
C GLY A 70 5.98 24.47 -23.28
N ASP A 71 5.95 23.49 -22.36
CA ASP A 71 6.51 22.17 -22.61
C ASP A 71 5.60 21.34 -23.54
N ALA A 72 6.21 20.57 -24.44
CA ALA A 72 5.46 19.71 -25.35
C ALA A 72 4.83 18.53 -24.57
N PRO A 73 3.65 18.01 -25.00
CA PRO A 73 2.97 16.91 -24.32
C PRO A 73 3.80 15.62 -24.16
N ASP A 74 4.82 15.43 -25.01
CA ASP A 74 5.71 14.25 -25.07
C ASP A 74 7.19 14.66 -24.99
N SER A 75 7.54 15.54 -24.05
CA SER A 75 8.93 16.01 -23.87
C SER A 75 9.90 14.93 -23.37
N GLY A 76 9.45 13.68 -23.18
CA GLY A 76 10.28 12.59 -22.65
C GLY A 76 10.57 12.74 -21.16
N ARG A 77 9.91 13.69 -20.48
CA ARG A 77 10.21 14.01 -19.08
C ARG A 77 9.76 12.89 -18.15
N SER A 78 10.63 12.59 -17.21
CA SER A 78 10.36 11.71 -16.09
C SER A 78 10.45 12.48 -14.77
N ALA A 79 9.75 11.98 -13.77
CA ALA A 79 9.92 12.39 -12.39
C ALA A 79 10.41 11.19 -11.57
N PHE A 80 11.25 11.43 -10.58
CA PHE A 80 11.59 10.40 -9.60
C PHE A 80 11.57 10.93 -8.19
N VAL A 81 11.37 10.00 -7.26
CA VAL A 81 11.57 10.24 -5.83
C VAL A 81 12.38 9.07 -5.28
N THR A 82 13.46 9.40 -4.59
CA THR A 82 14.32 8.48 -3.87
C THR A 82 14.19 8.75 -2.37
N LEU A 83 13.86 7.72 -1.62
CA LEU A 83 13.90 7.71 -0.16
C LEU A 83 15.17 7.01 0.28
N VAL A 84 16.02 7.76 0.97
CA VAL A 84 17.25 7.23 1.55
C VAL A 84 16.94 6.82 2.98
N TYR A 85 16.94 5.51 3.23
CA TYR A 85 16.67 4.93 4.53
C TYR A 85 17.98 4.48 5.18
N GLU A 86 18.26 5.01 6.37
CA GLU A 86 19.45 4.68 7.14
C GLU A 86 19.08 3.61 8.16
N LEU A 87 19.68 2.43 8.05
CA LEU A 87 19.53 1.33 9.02
C LEU A 87 20.91 0.93 9.59
N LYS A 88 21.57 -0.07 8.99
CA LYS A 88 23.00 -0.39 9.22
C LYS A 88 23.89 0.12 8.08
N LYS A 89 23.30 0.22 6.89
CA LYS A 89 23.81 0.86 5.69
C LYS A 89 22.68 1.74 5.15
N GLU A 90 23.02 2.71 4.31
CA GLU A 90 22.00 3.42 3.53
C GLU A 90 21.42 2.45 2.48
N VAL A 91 20.09 2.45 2.38
CA VAL A 91 19.35 1.80 1.30
C VAL A 91 18.55 2.87 0.58
N LYS A 92 18.64 2.90 -0.75
CA LYS A 92 17.97 3.89 -1.59
C LYS A 92 16.80 3.25 -2.31
N PHE A 93 15.59 3.62 -1.90
CA PHE A 93 14.35 3.22 -2.56
C PHE A 93 13.96 4.30 -3.56
N THR A 94 13.99 4.01 -4.86
CA THR A 94 13.66 4.97 -5.91
C THR A 94 12.45 4.52 -6.69
N ARG A 95 11.49 5.41 -6.88
CA ARG A 95 10.34 5.21 -7.76
C ARG A 95 10.34 6.27 -8.84
N ILE A 96 10.18 5.85 -10.10
CA ILE A 96 10.26 6.70 -11.28
C ILE A 96 8.90 6.66 -12.00
N ILE A 97 8.49 7.77 -12.59
CA ILE A 97 7.34 7.87 -13.49
C ILE A 97 7.80 8.47 -14.82
N SER A 98 7.44 7.81 -15.92
CA SER A 98 7.58 8.37 -17.26
C SER A 98 6.37 9.21 -17.66
N ASP A 99 6.54 10.09 -18.63
CA ASP A 99 5.47 10.81 -19.34
C ASP A 99 4.35 9.89 -19.87
N LYS A 100 4.71 8.67 -20.31
CA LYS A 100 3.75 7.60 -20.70
C LYS A 100 2.90 7.05 -19.55
N GLY A 101 3.10 7.51 -18.32
CA GLY A 101 2.40 7.05 -17.13
C GLY A 101 2.85 5.68 -16.61
N VAL A 102 3.98 5.16 -17.09
CA VAL A 102 4.58 3.90 -16.64
C VAL A 102 5.48 4.19 -15.44
N GLY A 103 5.25 3.47 -14.35
CA GLY A 103 6.09 3.55 -13.15
C GLY A 103 7.14 2.44 -13.13
N SER A 104 8.36 2.75 -12.72
CA SER A 104 9.40 1.76 -12.44
C SER A 104 9.99 1.93 -11.04
N TYR A 105 10.64 0.87 -10.54
CA TYR A 105 11.15 0.78 -9.19
C TYR A 105 12.63 0.40 -9.21
N ARG A 106 13.41 1.04 -8.35
CA ARG A 106 14.83 0.73 -8.15
C ARG A 106 15.17 0.64 -6.69
N ILE A 107 16.10 -0.24 -6.37
CA ILE A 107 16.73 -0.33 -5.05
C ILE A 107 18.23 -0.25 -5.24
N ASP A 108 18.86 0.71 -4.56
CA ASP A 108 20.30 1.00 -4.68
C ASP A 108 20.77 1.17 -6.13
N GLY A 109 19.90 1.76 -6.95
CA GLY A 109 20.14 2.02 -8.38
C GLY A 109 19.84 0.86 -9.32
N GLN A 110 19.51 -0.33 -8.81
CA GLN A 110 19.15 -1.50 -9.64
C GLN A 110 17.65 -1.58 -9.86
N ASP A 111 17.22 -1.83 -11.11
CA ASP A 111 15.80 -2.03 -11.44
C ASP A 111 15.26 -3.32 -10.83
N VAL A 112 14.10 -3.24 -10.17
CA VAL A 112 13.44 -4.35 -9.49
C VAL A 112 11.94 -4.42 -9.83
N SER A 113 11.33 -5.59 -9.65
CA SER A 113 9.88 -5.73 -9.78
C SER A 113 9.15 -5.01 -8.64
N SER A 114 7.88 -4.62 -8.89
CA SER A 114 7.03 -4.02 -7.84
C SER A 114 6.86 -4.94 -6.63
N GLU A 115 6.83 -6.25 -6.83
CA GLU A 115 6.68 -7.26 -5.78
C GLU A 115 7.94 -7.31 -4.90
N SER A 116 9.12 -7.36 -5.52
CA SER A 116 10.40 -7.33 -4.80
C SER A 116 10.57 -6.02 -4.03
N TYR A 117 10.19 -4.90 -4.65
CA TYR A 117 10.24 -3.58 -4.01
C TYR A 117 9.34 -3.50 -2.77
N GLN A 118 8.10 -3.97 -2.87
CA GLN A 118 7.17 -4.04 -1.73
C GLN A 118 7.64 -5.04 -0.66
N GLY A 119 8.26 -6.15 -1.07
CA GLY A 119 8.87 -7.12 -0.16
C GLY A 119 9.94 -6.48 0.73
N GLN A 120 10.88 -5.73 0.15
CA GLN A 120 11.91 -5.03 0.92
C GLN A 120 11.34 -3.93 1.82
N LEU A 121 10.30 -3.20 1.38
CA LEU A 121 9.59 -2.25 2.24
C LEU A 121 8.91 -2.97 3.43
N LYS A 122 8.34 -4.16 3.21
CA LYS A 122 7.73 -4.99 4.27
C LYS A 122 8.78 -5.46 5.28
N GLU A 123 9.98 -5.83 4.85
CA GLU A 123 11.09 -6.24 5.72
C GLU A 123 11.55 -5.13 6.69
N ILE A 124 11.48 -3.87 6.27
CA ILE A 124 11.78 -2.71 7.14
C ILE A 124 10.56 -2.25 7.96
N GLY A 125 9.44 -2.98 7.90
CA GLY A 125 8.22 -2.70 8.66
C GLY A 125 7.31 -1.63 8.05
N ILE A 126 7.53 -1.24 6.79
CA ILE A 126 6.66 -0.31 6.07
C ILE A 126 5.56 -1.10 5.34
N LEU A 127 4.39 -1.15 5.97
CA LEU A 127 3.21 -1.83 5.44
C LEU A 127 2.33 -0.89 4.63
N VAL A 128 2.64 -0.80 3.34
CA VAL A 128 1.97 0.10 2.39
C VAL A 128 0.45 -0.13 2.34
N LYS A 129 0.01 -1.39 2.44
CA LYS A 129 -1.42 -1.76 2.42
C LYS A 129 -2.17 -1.25 3.66
N ALA A 130 -1.57 -1.35 4.84
CA ALA A 130 -2.19 -0.97 6.11
C ALA A 130 -2.24 0.56 6.32
N ARG A 131 -1.29 1.32 5.72
CA ARG A 131 -1.20 2.79 5.81
C ARG A 131 -1.14 3.37 7.22
N ASN A 132 -0.59 2.61 8.17
CA ASN A 132 -0.52 3.03 9.58
C ASN A 132 0.42 4.20 9.86
N PHE A 133 1.17 4.66 8.86
CA PHE A 133 2.23 5.66 9.00
C PHE A 133 1.96 6.95 8.22
N LEU A 134 0.83 7.03 7.48
CA LEU A 134 0.43 8.23 6.75
C LEU A 134 -0.93 8.68 7.25
N VAL A 135 -1.01 9.93 7.71
CA VAL A 135 -2.27 10.58 8.06
C VAL A 135 -2.40 11.78 7.14
N PHE A 136 -3.35 11.71 6.21
CA PHE A 136 -3.69 12.80 5.33
C PHE A 136 -4.66 13.77 6.01
N GLN A 137 -4.77 14.96 5.42
CA GLN A 137 -5.75 15.94 5.86
C GLN A 137 -7.16 15.35 5.71
N GLY A 138 -7.94 15.36 6.81
CA GLY A 138 -9.28 14.77 6.87
C GLY A 138 -9.31 13.30 7.31
N ASP A 139 -8.17 12.61 7.38
CA ASP A 139 -8.15 11.19 7.81
C ASP A 139 -8.59 11.02 9.26
N VAL A 140 -8.27 11.98 10.14
CA VAL A 140 -8.64 11.93 11.56
C VAL A 140 -10.18 11.91 11.71
N GLU A 141 -10.86 12.80 11.00
CA GLU A 141 -12.33 12.85 10.99
C GLU A 141 -12.92 11.59 10.35
N SER A 142 -12.34 11.15 9.22
CA SER A 142 -12.78 9.94 8.54
C SER A 142 -12.66 8.69 9.40
N ILE A 143 -11.58 8.54 10.17
CA ILE A 143 -11.38 7.43 11.10
C ILE A 143 -12.37 7.52 12.25
N ALA A 144 -12.59 8.71 12.81
CA ALA A 144 -13.57 8.92 13.88
C ALA A 144 -15.01 8.61 13.44
N SER A 145 -15.33 8.78 12.16
CA SER A 145 -16.66 8.51 11.60
C SER A 145 -16.86 7.07 11.12
N LYS A 146 -15.87 6.18 11.23
CA LYS A 146 -16.01 4.79 10.75
C LYS A 146 -17.01 3.99 11.56
N SER A 147 -17.77 3.14 10.88
CA SER A 147 -18.59 2.14 11.55
C SER A 147 -17.72 1.10 12.28
N PRO A 148 -18.26 0.41 13.32
CA PRO A 148 -17.53 -0.65 14.01
C PRO A 148 -16.97 -1.72 13.07
N THR A 149 -17.73 -2.11 12.04
CA THR A 149 -17.31 -3.09 11.03
C THR A 149 -16.11 -2.61 10.20
N GLU A 150 -16.07 -1.34 9.83
CA GLU A 150 -14.94 -0.75 9.10
C GLU A 150 -13.69 -0.63 9.97
N LEU A 151 -13.87 -0.33 11.27
CA LEU A 151 -12.77 -0.33 12.23
C LEU A 151 -12.19 -1.74 12.41
N THR A 152 -13.04 -2.77 12.54
CA THR A 152 -12.57 -4.16 12.61
C THR A 152 -11.76 -4.55 11.37
N LYS A 153 -12.23 -4.18 10.17
CA LYS A 153 -11.48 -4.41 8.93
C LYS A 153 -10.13 -3.70 8.92
N LEU A 154 -10.05 -2.49 9.47
CA LEU A 154 -8.78 -1.78 9.62
C LEU A 154 -7.84 -2.57 10.54
N PHE A 155 -8.30 -3.03 11.70
CA PHE A 155 -7.48 -3.85 12.60
C PHE A 155 -6.99 -5.15 11.95
N GLU A 156 -7.85 -5.84 11.19
CA GLU A 156 -7.47 -7.05 10.44
C GLU A 156 -6.39 -6.78 9.38
N GLN A 157 -6.44 -5.63 8.71
CA GLN A 157 -5.40 -5.21 7.76
C GLN A 157 -4.07 -4.91 8.47
N ILE A 158 -4.12 -4.35 9.68
CA ILE A 158 -2.94 -4.04 10.47
C ILE A 158 -2.27 -5.31 10.99
N SER A 159 -3.06 -6.29 11.44
CA SER A 159 -2.57 -7.59 11.88
C SER A 159 -2.15 -8.50 10.72
N MET A 160 -2.43 -8.13 9.48
CA MET A 160 -2.33 -8.97 8.27
C MET A 160 -3.18 -10.24 8.32
N SER A 161 -4.16 -10.32 9.23
CA SER A 161 -5.04 -11.49 9.31
C SER A 161 -6.01 -11.55 8.14
N ASP A 162 -6.20 -10.44 7.42
CA ASP A 162 -6.98 -10.39 6.19
C ASP A 162 -6.38 -11.24 5.05
N GLU A 163 -5.06 -11.46 5.03
CA GLU A 163 -4.39 -12.36 4.06
C GLU A 163 -4.89 -13.81 4.18
N LEU A 164 -5.37 -14.22 5.36
CA LEU A 164 -5.88 -15.56 5.63
C LEU A 164 -7.38 -15.72 5.37
N ARG A 165 -8.10 -14.63 5.07
CA ARG A 165 -9.57 -14.65 4.96
C ARG A 165 -10.06 -15.62 3.89
N ASN A 166 -9.44 -15.60 2.70
CA ASN A 166 -9.86 -16.47 1.59
C ASN A 166 -9.68 -17.95 1.92
N GLU A 167 -8.59 -18.30 2.61
CA GLU A 167 -8.33 -19.67 3.03
C GLU A 167 -9.28 -20.09 4.16
N TYR A 168 -9.56 -19.17 5.10
CA TYR A 168 -10.55 -19.38 6.15
C TYR A 168 -11.94 -19.66 5.58
N ASP A 169 -12.42 -18.83 4.64
CA ASP A 169 -13.73 -18.97 4.02
C ASP A 169 -13.84 -20.30 3.25
N ARG A 170 -12.79 -20.66 2.51
CA ARG A 170 -12.72 -21.95 1.81
C ARG A 170 -12.80 -23.13 2.77
N LEU A 171 -12.01 -23.14 3.83
CA LEU A 171 -11.99 -24.22 4.81
C LEU A 171 -13.31 -24.29 5.59
N LEU A 172 -13.97 -23.15 5.81
CA LEU A 172 -15.29 -23.09 6.43
C LEU A 172 -16.35 -23.75 5.54
N ASP A 173 -16.33 -23.49 4.23
CA ASP A 173 -17.23 -24.13 3.27
C ASP A 173 -16.99 -25.64 3.18
N GLU A 174 -15.72 -26.08 3.10
CA GLU A 174 -15.36 -27.51 3.10
C GLU A 174 -15.83 -28.21 4.40
N LYS A 175 -15.67 -27.55 5.55
CA LYS A 175 -16.14 -28.04 6.86
C LYS A 175 -17.66 -28.18 6.88
N ASN A 176 -18.40 -27.18 6.43
CA ASN A 176 -19.86 -27.19 6.40
C ASN A 176 -20.39 -28.31 5.49
N ALA A 177 -19.80 -28.48 4.31
CA ALA A 177 -20.16 -29.57 3.39
C ALA A 177 -19.90 -30.97 4.00
N ALA A 178 -18.80 -31.14 4.74
CA ALA A 178 -18.50 -32.38 5.45
C ALA A 178 -19.51 -32.67 6.58
N GLU A 179 -19.94 -31.64 7.31
CA GLU A 179 -20.98 -31.74 8.35
C GLU A 179 -22.34 -32.14 7.75
N GLU A 180 -22.74 -31.52 6.63
CA GLU A 180 -23.99 -31.89 5.94
C GLU A 180 -23.95 -33.33 5.42
N ASN A 181 -22.84 -33.75 4.81
CA ASN A 181 -22.66 -35.11 4.31
C ASN A 181 -22.70 -36.16 5.42
N THR A 182 -22.10 -35.89 6.57
CA THR A 182 -22.13 -36.81 7.72
C THR A 182 -23.53 -36.92 8.33
N ILE A 183 -24.26 -35.80 8.45
CA ILE A 183 -25.67 -35.82 8.89
C ILE A 183 -26.54 -36.60 7.90
N PHE A 184 -26.37 -36.38 6.60
CA PHE A 184 -27.11 -37.10 5.56
C PHE A 184 -26.83 -38.61 5.59
N ALA A 185 -25.55 -39.01 5.66
CA ALA A 185 -25.14 -40.40 5.75
C ALA A 185 -25.73 -41.09 7.00
N TYR A 186 -25.74 -40.39 8.14
CA TYR A 186 -26.33 -40.90 9.37
C TYR A 186 -27.85 -41.10 9.26
N LYS A 187 -28.58 -40.11 8.69
CA LYS A 187 -30.02 -40.22 8.43
C LYS A 187 -30.34 -41.38 7.48
N ARG A 188 -29.58 -41.51 6.39
CA ARG A 188 -29.74 -42.60 5.41
C ARG A 188 -29.51 -43.97 6.06
N LYS A 189 -28.47 -44.11 6.87
CA LYS A 189 -28.19 -45.35 7.62
C LYS A 189 -29.33 -45.70 8.58
N LYS A 190 -29.88 -44.73 9.32
CA LYS A 190 -31.05 -44.94 10.19
C LYS A 190 -32.29 -45.39 9.40
N GLY A 191 -32.56 -44.76 8.25
CA GLY A 191 -33.67 -45.15 7.37
C GLY A 191 -33.57 -46.59 6.90
N LEU A 192 -32.40 -46.99 6.38
CA LEU A 192 -32.16 -48.37 5.91
C LEU A 192 -32.28 -49.41 7.03
N VAL A 193 -31.85 -49.07 8.26
CA VAL A 193 -31.99 -49.97 9.42
C VAL A 193 -33.46 -50.11 9.83
N ALA A 194 -34.25 -49.04 9.74
CA ALA A 194 -35.69 -49.08 10.03
C ALA A 194 -36.46 -49.91 8.99
N GLU A 195 -36.16 -49.76 7.69
CA GLU A 195 -36.74 -50.59 6.63
C GLU A 195 -36.42 -52.07 6.82
N LYS A 196 -35.15 -52.42 7.12
CA LYS A 196 -34.76 -53.81 7.39
C LYS A 196 -35.54 -54.46 8.54
N ARG A 197 -35.98 -53.67 9.53
CA ARG A 197 -36.81 -54.15 10.66
C ARG A 197 -38.28 -54.35 10.32
N LEU A 198 -38.77 -53.77 9.22
CA LEU A 198 -40.16 -53.90 8.78
C LEU A 198 -40.36 -55.06 7.80
N VAL A 199 -39.29 -55.48 7.12
CA VAL A 199 -39.34 -56.51 6.05
C VAL A 199 -38.84 -57.89 6.54
N GLY A 200 -38.19 -57.96 7.70
CA GLY A 200 -37.77 -59.22 8.35
C GLY A 200 -38.58 -59.51 9.60
#